data_AF-A0A847MAX3-F1
#
_entry.id   AF-A0A847MAX3-F1
#
_cell.length_a   1.000
_cell.length_b   1.000
_cell.length_c   1.000
_cell.angle_alpha   90.00
_cell.angle_beta   90.00
_cell.angle_gamma   90.00
#
_symmetry.space_group_name_H-M   'P 1'
#
loop_
_entity.id
_entity.type
_entity.pdbx_description
1 polymer ?
#
loop_
_entity_poly.entity_id
_entity_poly.type
_entity_poly.pdbx_seq_one_letter_code
_entity_poly.pdbx_strand_id
1 'polypeptide(L)'
;MDPKELDLIGHIEELRTAVIRILVWLAVGTAIAWSVRSQLMSWLEYPAIEGARRGGLEDFSFHIFEPAGGILLMMQIALLGGTVLMFGFIVWELWRFVRHALSARERRYVYIVLPVSVLLFASGVSFCYIVTPAAFGFLIRFNVELGVEAQFILSSYLRFFMRLLLMFGLAFQTPLVLWFLAHLELVSSARLWATWRWAIVIIMLIAAIVTPTPDPFNMMLLAGPMMVLYFLSLGLVEMVERARSKRRRSEVSVMASPLQSPAALQAARTEAETDQHPDLEAEHVRLERLYAETGGMLPVEPQDDAGETGGEQP
;
A
#
# COMPACT_ATOMS: atom_id res chain seq x y z
N MET A 1 -12.14 -21.55 -25.71
CA MET A 1 -11.31 -20.76 -24.79
C MET A 1 -12.20 -20.20 -23.73
N ASP A 2 -11.86 -20.47 -22.48
CA ASP A 2 -12.64 -20.05 -21.32
C ASP A 2 -12.63 -18.51 -21.20
N PRO A 3 -13.71 -17.85 -20.74
CA PRO A 3 -13.74 -16.39 -20.56
C PRO A 3 -12.60 -15.87 -19.66
N LYS A 4 -12.15 -16.71 -18.71
CA LYS A 4 -11.00 -16.41 -17.84
C LYS A 4 -9.66 -16.49 -18.56
N GLU A 5 -9.52 -17.32 -19.61
CA GLU A 5 -8.29 -17.40 -20.41
C GLU A 5 -8.13 -16.15 -21.29
N LEU A 6 -9.23 -15.64 -21.84
CA LEU A 6 -9.22 -14.39 -22.61
C LEU A 6 -8.84 -13.18 -21.74
N ASP A 7 -9.28 -13.17 -20.48
CA ASP A 7 -8.93 -12.12 -19.50
C ASP A 7 -7.45 -12.20 -19.06
N LEU A 8 -6.94 -13.40 -18.75
CA LEU A 8 -5.54 -13.61 -18.37
C LEU A 8 -4.55 -13.28 -19.50
N ILE A 9 -4.86 -13.69 -20.73
CA ILE A 9 -4.03 -13.38 -21.90
C ILE A 9 -3.99 -11.86 -22.12
N GLY A 10 -5.15 -11.19 -22.00
CA GLY A 10 -5.23 -9.73 -22.08
C GLY A 10 -4.37 -9.03 -21.02
N HIS A 11 -4.43 -9.50 -19.77
CA HIS A 11 -3.64 -8.91 -18.68
C HIS A 11 -2.12 -9.07 -18.87
N ILE A 12 -1.66 -10.22 -19.38
CA ILE A 12 -0.24 -10.45 -19.68
C ILE A 12 0.24 -9.56 -20.84
N GLU A 13 -0.59 -9.35 -21.84
CA GLU A 13 -0.26 -8.51 -22.99
C GLU A 13 -0.10 -7.03 -22.59
N GLU A 14 -0.94 -6.56 -21.67
CA GLU A 14 -0.79 -5.23 -21.08
C GLU A 14 0.50 -5.07 -20.29
N LEU A 15 0.85 -6.06 -19.46
CA LEU A 15 2.09 -6.06 -18.69
C LEU A 15 3.30 -5.98 -19.62
N ARG A 16 3.35 -6.84 -20.64
CA ARG A 16 4.43 -6.84 -21.63
C ARG A 16 4.58 -5.48 -22.29
N THR A 17 3.47 -4.90 -22.73
CA THR A 17 3.50 -3.61 -23.43
C THR A 17 3.90 -2.47 -22.48
N ALA A 18 3.46 -2.52 -21.21
CA ALA A 18 3.90 -1.57 -20.18
C ALA A 18 5.40 -1.65 -19.93
N VAL A 19 5.95 -2.87 -19.78
CA VAL A 19 7.39 -3.09 -19.61
C VAL A 19 8.19 -2.53 -20.80
N ILE A 20 7.77 -2.80 -22.04
CA ILE A 20 8.44 -2.27 -23.23
C ILE A 20 8.46 -0.74 -23.22
N ARG A 21 7.33 -0.09 -22.90
CA ARG A 21 7.27 1.38 -22.85
C ARG A 21 8.09 1.96 -21.69
N ILE A 22 8.12 1.29 -20.54
CA ILE A 22 9.00 1.67 -19.42
C ILE A 22 10.47 1.61 -19.87
N LEU A 23 10.87 0.56 -20.59
CA LEU A 23 12.23 0.44 -21.13
C LEU A 23 12.54 1.54 -22.17
N VAL A 24 11.57 1.91 -23.01
CA VAL A 24 11.70 3.03 -23.94
C VAL A 24 11.89 4.35 -23.19
N TRP A 25 11.06 4.64 -22.19
CA TRP A 25 11.22 5.84 -21.36
C TRP A 25 12.57 5.87 -20.65
N LEU A 26 12.99 4.72 -20.11
CA LEU A 26 14.31 4.58 -19.48
C LEU A 26 15.45 4.84 -20.46
N ALA A 27 15.37 4.31 -21.69
CA ALA A 27 16.37 4.54 -22.73
C ALA A 27 16.43 6.01 -23.16
N VAL A 28 15.28 6.65 -23.37
CA VAL A 28 15.18 8.08 -23.69
C VAL A 28 15.74 8.94 -22.55
N GLY A 29 15.34 8.66 -21.31
CA GLY A 29 15.85 9.34 -20.13
C GLY A 29 17.36 9.19 -19.99
N THR A 30 17.88 7.97 -20.21
CA THR A 30 19.32 7.69 -20.16
C THR A 30 20.08 8.45 -21.24
N ALA A 31 19.56 8.52 -22.47
CA ALA A 31 20.15 9.28 -23.55
C ALA A 31 20.20 10.79 -23.25
N ILE A 32 19.15 11.33 -22.62
CA ILE A 32 19.11 12.73 -22.18
C ILE A 32 20.13 12.95 -21.04
N ALA A 33 20.11 12.09 -20.02
CA ALA A 33 21.02 12.17 -18.88
C ALA A 33 22.49 12.00 -19.27
N TRP A 34 22.79 11.24 -20.33
CA TRP A 34 24.12 11.10 -20.88
C TRP A 34 24.74 12.44 -21.31
N SER A 35 23.91 13.35 -21.85
CA SER A 35 24.36 14.69 -22.26
C SER A 35 24.81 15.55 -21.07
N VAL A 36 24.23 15.32 -19.88
CA VAL A 36 24.52 16.06 -18.65
C VAL A 36 25.27 15.22 -17.60
N ARG A 37 25.93 14.14 -18.03
CA ARG A 37 26.57 13.17 -17.14
C ARG A 37 27.69 13.76 -16.27
N SER A 38 28.42 14.75 -16.77
CA SER A 38 29.49 15.40 -16.01
C SER A 38 28.94 16.26 -14.88
N GLN A 39 27.82 16.95 -15.12
CA GLN A 39 27.11 17.70 -14.08
C GLN A 39 26.48 16.76 -13.05
N LEU A 40 25.90 15.63 -13.49
CA LEU A 40 25.40 14.63 -12.56
C LEU A 40 26.53 14.10 -11.68
N MET A 41 27.69 13.76 -12.24
CA MET A 41 28.83 13.29 -11.47
C MET A 41 29.25 14.29 -10.37
N SER A 42 29.39 15.57 -10.70
CA SER A 42 29.78 16.58 -9.71
C SER A 42 28.72 16.76 -8.62
N TRP A 43 27.45 16.62 -8.96
CA TRP A 43 26.36 16.62 -7.97
C TRP A 43 26.45 15.40 -7.06
N LEU A 44 26.73 14.21 -7.59
CA LEU A 44 26.84 13.02 -6.77
C LEU A 44 28.09 13.02 -5.87
N GLU A 45 29.18 13.68 -6.27
CA GLU A 45 30.39 13.83 -5.45
C GLU A 45 30.21 14.81 -4.29
N TYR A 46 29.43 15.87 -4.50
CA TYR A 46 29.29 16.96 -3.54
C TYR A 46 28.93 16.50 -2.11
N PRO A 47 27.96 15.59 -1.88
CA PRO A 47 27.64 15.14 -0.53
C PRO A 47 28.79 14.49 0.24
N ALA A 48 29.67 13.75 -0.45
CA ALA A 48 30.85 13.17 0.19
C ALA A 48 31.89 14.23 0.53
N ILE A 49 32.13 15.18 -0.37
CA ILE A 49 33.08 16.29 -0.14
C ILE A 49 32.63 17.13 1.05
N GLU A 50 31.34 17.49 1.08
CA GLU A 50 30.74 18.23 2.20
C GLU A 50 30.76 17.41 3.50
N GLY A 51 30.50 16.10 3.41
CA GLY A 51 30.62 15.20 4.55
C GLY A 51 32.04 15.11 5.11
N ALA A 52 33.05 15.04 4.24
CA ALA A 52 34.46 15.03 4.63
C ALA A 52 34.89 16.32 5.32
N ARG A 53 34.49 17.46 4.76
CA ARG A 53 34.68 18.76 5.40
C ARG A 53 34.06 18.81 6.79
N ARG A 54 32.80 18.36 6.92
CA ARG A 54 32.14 18.27 8.24
C ARG A 54 32.94 17.38 9.17
N GLY A 55 33.44 16.24 8.68
CA GLY A 55 34.22 15.26 9.42
C GLY A 55 35.61 15.71 9.87
N GLY A 56 36.10 16.87 9.41
CA GLY A 56 37.42 17.40 9.77
C GLY A 56 38.55 17.02 8.81
N LEU A 57 38.23 16.47 7.63
CA LEU A 57 39.19 16.23 6.55
C LEU A 57 39.08 17.36 5.52
N GLU A 58 40.09 18.24 5.48
CA GLU A 58 40.16 19.33 4.48
C GLU A 58 40.73 18.85 3.13
N ASP A 59 41.70 17.92 3.15
CA ASP A 59 42.31 17.31 1.95
C ASP A 59 41.60 16.02 1.53
N PHE A 60 40.29 16.09 1.33
CA PHE A 60 39.54 14.96 0.79
C PHE A 60 39.70 14.88 -0.72
N SER A 61 40.35 13.82 -1.20
CA SER A 61 40.42 13.50 -2.62
C SER A 61 39.96 12.06 -2.85
N PHE A 62 39.26 11.87 -3.96
CA PHE A 62 38.87 10.54 -4.39
C PHE A 62 39.99 9.89 -5.19
N HIS A 63 40.27 8.62 -4.90
CA HIS A 63 41.21 7.84 -5.69
C HIS A 63 40.46 6.99 -6.73
N ILE A 64 41.02 6.92 -7.93
CA ILE A 64 40.52 6.07 -9.03
C ILE A 64 41.54 4.95 -9.24
N PHE A 65 41.14 3.73 -8.89
CA PHE A 65 42.01 2.54 -9.03
C PHE A 65 41.75 1.75 -10.33
N GLU A 66 40.68 2.07 -11.07
CA GLU A 66 40.22 1.31 -12.25
C GLU A 66 40.28 2.17 -13.53
N PRO A 67 41.30 2.01 -14.40
CA PRO A 67 41.45 2.81 -15.62
C PRO A 67 40.31 2.61 -16.65
N ALA A 68 39.71 1.42 -16.69
CA ALA A 68 38.56 1.11 -17.57
C ALA A 68 37.18 1.31 -16.90
N GLY A 69 37.15 1.54 -15.58
CA GLY A 69 35.90 1.62 -14.80
C GLY A 69 35.05 2.87 -15.10
N GLY A 70 35.67 3.91 -15.65
CA GLY A 70 35.01 5.20 -15.92
C GLY A 70 33.82 5.10 -16.86
N ILE A 71 33.88 4.27 -17.92
CA ILE A 71 32.79 4.17 -18.90
C ILE A 71 31.53 3.55 -18.26
N LEU A 72 31.68 2.41 -17.58
CA LEU A 72 30.56 1.74 -16.90
C LEU A 72 29.95 2.63 -15.81
N LEU A 73 30.79 3.35 -15.07
CA LEU A 73 30.35 4.30 -14.05
C LEU A 73 29.51 5.43 -14.66
N MET A 74 29.97 6.01 -15.77
CA MET A 74 29.24 7.06 -16.49
C MET A 74 27.89 6.55 -17.04
N MET A 75 27.86 5.30 -17.52
CA MET A 75 26.61 4.66 -17.94
C MET A 75 25.64 4.48 -16.76
N GLN A 76 26.14 4.08 -15.58
CA GLN A 76 25.31 3.98 -14.37
C GLN A 76 24.76 5.33 -13.92
N ILE A 77 25.58 6.40 -13.98
CA ILE A 77 25.15 7.76 -13.67
C ILE A 77 24.06 8.21 -14.64
N ALA A 78 24.25 8.00 -15.94
CA ALA A 78 23.25 8.34 -16.95
C ALA A 78 21.96 7.52 -16.77
N LEU A 79 22.07 6.23 -16.45
CA LEU A 79 20.92 5.36 -16.20
C LEU A 79 20.12 5.82 -14.98
N LEU A 80 20.80 6.14 -13.87
CA LEU A 80 20.13 6.68 -12.68
C LEU A 80 19.48 8.03 -12.99
N GLY A 81 20.22 8.97 -13.58
CA GLY A 81 19.72 10.29 -13.93
C GLY A 81 18.50 10.19 -14.86
N GLY A 82 18.56 9.30 -15.84
CA GLY A 82 17.46 8.99 -16.74
C GLY A 82 16.24 8.39 -16.03
N THR A 83 16.47 7.47 -15.08
CA THR A 83 15.41 6.88 -14.24
C THR A 83 14.70 7.95 -13.42
N VAL A 84 15.47 8.83 -12.76
CA VAL A 84 14.92 9.92 -11.93
C VAL A 84 14.14 10.90 -12.80
N LEU A 85 14.69 11.30 -13.95
CA LEU A 85 14.05 12.22 -14.89
C LEU A 85 12.74 11.66 -15.45
N MET A 86 12.73 10.38 -15.81
CA MET A 86 11.58 9.71 -16.42
C MET A 86 10.67 9.02 -15.41
N PHE A 87 10.91 9.18 -14.11
CA PHE A 87 10.16 8.49 -13.06
C PHE A 87 8.66 8.70 -13.18
N GLY A 88 8.20 9.93 -13.50
CA GLY A 88 6.78 10.21 -13.70
C GLY A 88 6.14 9.41 -14.85
N PHE A 89 6.87 9.23 -15.96
CA PHE A 89 6.40 8.40 -17.08
C PHE A 89 6.44 6.90 -16.73
N ILE A 90 7.47 6.44 -16.01
CA ILE A 90 7.57 5.06 -15.53
C ILE A 90 6.38 4.73 -14.61
N VAL A 91 6.07 5.62 -13.67
CA VAL A 91 4.96 5.44 -12.74
C VAL A 91 3.62 5.57 -13.46
N TRP A 92 3.49 6.44 -14.47
CA TRP A 92 2.30 6.48 -15.31
C TRP A 92 2.02 5.14 -16.00
N GLU A 93 3.04 4.50 -16.56
CA GLU A 93 2.90 3.18 -17.19
C GLU A 93 2.52 2.10 -16.18
N LEU A 94 3.15 2.12 -15.00
CA LEU A 94 2.84 1.19 -13.92
C LEU A 94 1.37 1.34 -13.46
N TRP A 95 0.92 2.57 -13.23
CA TRP A 95 -0.47 2.84 -12.87
C TRP A 95 -1.46 2.54 -13.96
N ARG A 96 -1.08 2.72 -15.24
CA ARG A 96 -1.95 2.33 -16.35
C ARG A 96 -2.25 0.85 -16.33
N PHE A 97 -1.26 0.01 -16.02
CA PHE A 97 -1.45 -1.43 -15.85
C PHE A 97 -2.37 -1.74 -14.65
N VAL A 98 -2.11 -1.13 -13.48
CA VAL A 98 -2.94 -1.33 -12.28
C VAL A 98 -4.37 -0.84 -12.49
N ARG A 99 -4.59 0.22 -13.27
CA ARG A 99 -5.91 0.80 -13.58
C ARG A 99 -6.88 -0.19 -14.21
N HIS A 100 -6.41 -1.17 -14.98
CA HIS A 100 -7.31 -2.16 -15.58
C HIS A 100 -7.83 -3.16 -14.55
N ALA A 101 -7.08 -3.40 -13.46
CA ALA A 101 -7.52 -4.21 -12.34
C ALA A 101 -8.46 -3.48 -11.36
N LEU A 102 -8.71 -2.18 -11.56
CA LEU A 102 -9.46 -1.31 -10.63
C LEU A 102 -10.90 -1.07 -11.10
N SER A 103 -11.83 -0.97 -10.14
CA SER A 103 -13.22 -0.65 -10.44
C SER A 103 -13.38 0.76 -11.01
N ALA A 104 -14.47 1.01 -11.74
CA ALA A 104 -14.71 2.30 -12.38
C ALA A 104 -14.64 3.51 -11.44
N ARG A 105 -15.06 3.33 -10.17
CA ARG A 105 -15.05 4.37 -9.13
C ARG A 105 -13.63 4.63 -8.59
N GLU A 106 -12.75 3.62 -8.58
CA GLU A 106 -11.39 3.72 -8.03
C GLU A 106 -10.41 4.33 -9.03
N ARG A 107 -10.68 4.22 -10.34
CA ARG A 107 -9.84 4.80 -11.39
C ARG A 107 -9.58 6.30 -11.21
N ARG A 108 -10.47 7.03 -10.52
CA ARG A 108 -10.28 8.46 -10.23
C ARG A 108 -9.08 8.72 -9.31
N TYR A 109 -8.78 7.82 -8.37
CA TYR A 109 -7.65 7.98 -7.46
C TYR A 109 -6.31 7.92 -8.18
N VAL A 110 -6.21 7.15 -9.28
CA VAL A 110 -4.99 7.05 -10.08
C VAL A 110 -4.49 8.42 -10.56
N TYR A 111 -5.39 9.31 -10.95
CA TYR A 111 -5.03 10.66 -11.40
C TYR A 111 -4.48 11.56 -10.28
N ILE A 112 -4.84 11.29 -9.02
CA ILE A 112 -4.33 12.02 -7.85
C ILE A 112 -3.00 11.39 -7.39
N VAL A 113 -2.93 10.06 -7.43
CA VAL A 113 -1.76 9.30 -6.97
C VAL A 113 -0.54 9.57 -7.85
N LEU A 114 -0.71 9.81 -9.15
CA LEU A 114 0.40 10.09 -10.07
C LEU A 114 1.23 11.32 -9.70
N PRO A 115 0.68 12.55 -9.59
CA PRO A 115 1.49 13.71 -9.20
C PRO A 115 2.06 13.56 -7.79
N VAL A 116 1.31 12.95 -6.87
CA VAL A 116 1.81 12.66 -5.51
C VAL A 116 3.01 11.72 -5.55
N SER A 117 2.98 10.67 -6.38
CA SER A 117 4.10 9.71 -6.52
C SER A 117 5.39 10.38 -6.98
N VAL A 118 5.30 11.29 -7.96
CA VAL A 118 6.45 12.04 -8.49
C VAL A 118 7.03 12.95 -7.42
N LEU A 119 6.17 13.69 -6.71
CA LEU A 119 6.59 14.55 -5.61
C LEU A 119 7.23 13.74 -4.47
N LEU A 120 6.67 12.59 -4.14
CA LEU A 120 7.16 11.75 -3.05
C LEU A 120 8.49 11.09 -3.41
N PHE A 121 8.68 10.68 -4.66
CA PHE A 121 9.96 10.17 -5.16
C PHE A 121 11.04 11.25 -5.14
N ALA A 122 10.73 12.43 -5.69
CA ALA A 122 11.63 13.58 -5.66
C ALA A 122 11.98 13.97 -4.21
N SER A 123 11.01 13.92 -3.30
CA SER A 123 11.22 14.17 -1.87
C SER A 123 12.14 13.12 -1.24
N GLY A 124 11.98 11.84 -1.59
CA GLY A 124 12.85 10.76 -1.11
C GLY A 124 14.29 10.89 -1.60
N VAL A 125 14.48 11.16 -2.89
CA VAL A 125 15.80 11.44 -3.48
C VAL A 125 16.44 12.66 -2.82
N SER A 126 15.67 13.74 -2.63
CA SER A 126 16.15 14.97 -1.99
C SER A 126 16.51 14.73 -0.52
N PHE A 127 15.68 14.01 0.23
CA PHE A 127 15.93 13.64 1.61
C PHE A 127 17.26 12.87 1.74
N CYS A 128 17.46 11.85 0.88
CA CYS A 128 18.70 11.09 0.83
C CYS A 128 19.90 12.01 0.56
N TYR A 129 19.81 12.89 -0.44
CA TYR A 129 20.87 13.82 -0.79
C TYR A 129 21.24 14.76 0.38
N ILE A 130 20.26 15.25 1.13
CA ILE A 130 20.45 16.18 2.26
C ILE A 130 21.05 15.49 3.50
N VAL A 131 20.65 14.25 3.77
CA VAL A 131 21.11 13.50 4.97
C VAL A 131 22.50 12.90 4.77
N THR A 132 22.86 12.57 3.52
CA THR A 132 24.13 11.91 3.19
C THR A 132 25.38 12.60 3.72
N PRO A 133 25.58 13.94 3.59
CA PRO A 133 26.76 14.62 4.14
C PRO A 133 26.90 14.46 5.65
N ALA A 134 25.78 14.47 6.39
CA ALA A 134 25.81 14.26 7.83
C ALA A 134 26.27 12.84 8.19
N ALA A 135 25.78 11.84 7.44
CA ALA A 135 26.17 10.45 7.63
C ALA A 135 27.65 10.21 7.29
N PHE A 136 28.13 10.72 6.15
CA PHE A 136 29.54 10.64 5.78
C PHE A 136 30.44 11.37 6.78
N GLY A 137 30.03 12.55 7.25
CA GLY A 137 30.77 13.27 8.28
C GLY A 137 30.90 12.47 9.58
N PHE A 138 29.85 11.77 10.00
CA PHE A 138 29.94 10.86 11.15
C PHE A 138 30.94 9.71 10.91
N LEU A 139 30.84 9.02 9.77
CA LEU A 139 31.76 7.93 9.39
C LEU A 139 33.22 8.40 9.39
N ILE A 140 33.48 9.59 8.85
CA ILE A 140 34.83 10.15 8.77
C ILE A 140 35.37 10.49 10.16
N ARG A 141 34.59 11.18 11.00
CA ARG A 141 35.00 11.47 12.38
C ARG A 141 35.38 10.19 13.14
N PHE A 142 34.56 9.15 12.99
CA PHE A 142 34.81 7.87 13.62
C PHE A 142 36.13 7.23 13.17
N ASN A 143 36.47 7.28 11.87
CA ASN A 143 37.76 6.77 11.37
C ASN A 143 38.95 7.59 11.87
N VAL A 144 38.81 8.92 11.94
CA VAL A 144 39.83 9.82 12.47
C VAL A 144 40.08 9.54 13.95
N GLU A 145 39.04 9.33 14.75
CA GLU A 145 39.14 8.97 16.17
C GLU A 145 39.83 7.62 16.38
N LEU A 146 39.69 6.69 15.44
CA LEU A 146 40.38 5.40 15.44
C LEU A 146 41.85 5.49 14.97
N GLY A 147 42.30 6.64 14.46
CA GLY A 147 43.65 6.81 13.92
C GLY A 147 43.90 6.05 12.61
N VAL A 148 42.84 5.73 11.85
CA VAL A 148 42.93 5.00 10.58
C VAL A 148 42.79 5.98 9.41
N GLU A 149 43.76 5.99 8.50
CA GLU A 149 43.65 6.72 7.24
C GLU A 149 42.63 6.06 6.31
N ALA A 150 41.43 6.64 6.21
CA ALA A 150 40.39 6.14 5.34
C ALA A 150 40.66 6.55 3.88
N GLN A 151 40.90 5.56 3.01
CA GLN A 151 40.99 5.78 1.56
C GLN A 151 39.61 5.63 0.91
N PHE A 152 39.18 6.66 0.18
CA PHE A 152 37.86 6.66 -0.47
C PHE A 152 37.97 6.43 -1.97
N ILE A 153 37.35 5.33 -2.43
CA ILE A 153 37.29 4.95 -3.85
C ILE A 153 36.06 5.59 -4.49
N LEU A 154 36.28 6.41 -5.52
CA LEU A 154 35.20 7.15 -6.21
C LEU A 154 34.08 6.24 -6.72
N SER A 155 34.46 5.18 -7.42
CA SER A 155 33.52 4.27 -8.07
C SER A 155 32.68 3.49 -7.04
N SER A 156 33.27 3.12 -5.90
CA SER A 156 32.56 2.44 -4.82
C SER A 156 31.55 3.37 -4.14
N TYR A 157 31.99 4.59 -3.84
CA TYR A 157 31.14 5.65 -3.30
C TYR A 157 29.95 5.94 -4.21
N LEU A 158 30.21 6.26 -5.49
CA LEU A 158 29.15 6.64 -6.43
C LEU A 158 28.17 5.50 -6.64
N ARG A 159 28.63 4.25 -6.78
CA ARG A 159 27.73 3.09 -6.90
C ARG A 159 26.85 2.92 -5.67
N PHE A 160 27.41 3.05 -4.48
CA PHE A 160 26.63 2.99 -3.25
C PHE A 160 25.61 4.12 -3.18
N PHE A 161 26.04 5.37 -3.38
CA PHE A 161 25.19 6.54 -3.28
C PHE A 161 24.08 6.56 -4.34
N MET A 162 24.37 6.13 -5.57
CA MET A 162 23.38 5.95 -6.62
C MET A 162 22.29 4.94 -6.24
N ARG A 163 22.68 3.77 -5.69
CA ARG A 163 21.72 2.78 -5.20
C ARG A 163 20.91 3.33 -4.03
N LEU A 164 21.56 4.08 -3.14
CA LEU A 164 20.91 4.71 -1.98
C LEU A 164 19.83 5.70 -2.43
N LEU A 165 20.15 6.62 -3.34
CA LEU A 165 19.21 7.60 -3.90
C LEU A 165 17.97 6.92 -4.51
N LEU A 166 18.19 5.89 -5.33
CA LEU A 166 17.09 5.15 -5.95
C LEU A 166 16.22 4.45 -4.90
N MET A 167 16.83 3.78 -3.93
CA MET A 167 16.13 3.06 -2.87
C MET A 167 15.33 3.99 -1.96
N PHE A 168 15.87 5.16 -1.62
CA PHE A 168 15.12 6.17 -0.88
C PHE A 168 13.96 6.73 -1.68
N GLY A 169 14.15 7.03 -2.97
CA GLY A 169 13.06 7.46 -3.85
C GLY A 169 11.93 6.42 -3.91
N LEU A 170 12.28 5.13 -4.01
CA LEU A 170 11.33 4.01 -4.03
C LEU A 170 10.69 3.76 -2.65
N ALA A 171 11.45 3.83 -1.56
CA ALA A 171 10.93 3.65 -0.21
C ALA A 171 9.93 4.74 0.17
N PHE A 172 10.14 5.96 -0.31
CA PHE A 172 9.17 7.03 -0.17
C PHE A 172 7.86 6.73 -0.91
N GLN A 173 7.79 5.77 -1.84
CA GLN A 173 6.51 5.33 -2.41
C GLN A 173 5.69 4.44 -1.46
N THR A 174 6.32 3.83 -0.45
CA THR A 174 5.65 2.89 0.47
C THR A 174 4.41 3.49 1.15
N PRO A 175 4.44 4.74 1.70
CA PRO A 175 3.25 5.38 2.25
C PRO A 175 2.12 5.55 1.24
N LEU A 176 2.44 5.94 0.01
CA LEU A 176 1.46 6.13 -1.05
C LEU A 176 0.82 4.80 -1.46
N VAL A 177 1.64 3.75 -1.60
CA VAL A 177 1.18 2.40 -1.94
C VAL A 177 0.29 1.84 -0.83
N LEU A 178 0.71 1.91 0.43
CA LEU A 178 -0.10 1.40 1.55
C LEU A 178 -1.40 2.19 1.74
N TRP A 179 -1.35 3.52 1.59
CA TRP A 179 -2.53 4.37 1.59
C TRP A 179 -3.52 3.96 0.49
N PHE A 180 -3.01 3.67 -0.73
CA PHE A 180 -3.84 3.25 -1.85
C PHE A 180 -4.43 1.84 -1.62
N LEU A 181 -3.63 0.87 -1.17
CA LEU A 181 -4.09 -0.48 -0.83
C LEU A 181 -5.14 -0.47 0.28
N ALA A 182 -5.02 0.44 1.26
CA ALA A 182 -6.03 0.62 2.29
C ALA A 182 -7.36 1.12 1.70
N HIS A 183 -7.33 2.02 0.70
CA HIS A 183 -8.55 2.46 0.01
C HIS A 183 -9.27 1.32 -0.71
N LEU A 184 -8.52 0.36 -1.24
CA LEU A 184 -9.05 -0.86 -1.87
C LEU A 184 -9.47 -1.95 -0.87
N GLU A 185 -9.33 -1.70 0.44
CA GLU A 185 -9.64 -2.67 1.50
C GLU A 185 -8.77 -3.96 1.45
N LEU A 186 -7.66 -3.94 0.70
CA LEU A 186 -6.71 -5.05 0.60
C LEU A 186 -5.84 -5.17 1.86
N VAL A 187 -5.56 -4.04 2.49
CA VAL A 187 -4.71 -3.93 3.68
C VAL A 187 -5.49 -3.25 4.79
N SER A 188 -5.33 -3.77 6.02
CA SER A 188 -5.90 -3.16 7.22
C SER A 188 -4.84 -2.74 8.23
N SER A 189 -5.14 -1.71 9.03
CA SER A 189 -4.24 -1.23 10.09
C SER A 189 -3.94 -2.32 11.11
N ALA A 190 -4.95 -3.12 11.47
CA ALA A 190 -4.80 -4.25 12.39
C ALA A 190 -3.84 -5.32 11.86
N ARG A 191 -3.89 -5.64 10.55
CA ARG A 191 -2.95 -6.59 9.94
C ARG A 191 -1.53 -6.03 9.92
N LEU A 192 -1.37 -4.76 9.54
CA LEU A 192 -0.05 -4.11 9.55
C LEU A 192 0.56 -4.07 10.95
N TRP A 193 -0.25 -3.75 11.97
CA TRP A 193 0.16 -3.81 13.37
C TRP A 193 0.48 -5.22 13.85
N ALA A 194 -0.18 -6.26 13.33
CA ALA A 194 0.16 -7.64 13.69
C ALA A 194 1.49 -8.09 13.05
N THR A 195 1.82 -7.59 11.86
CA THR A 195 3.01 -8.02 11.08
C THR A 195 4.17 -7.03 11.07
N TRP A 196 4.17 -6.00 11.92
CA TRP A 196 5.20 -4.95 11.94
C TRP A 196 6.64 -5.49 12.08
N ARG A 197 6.82 -6.58 12.82
CA ARG A 197 8.13 -7.23 13.02
C ARG A 197 8.69 -7.75 11.70
N TRP A 198 7.85 -8.32 10.85
CA TRP A 198 8.24 -8.78 9.51
C TRP A 198 8.60 -7.62 8.58
N ALA A 199 7.90 -6.49 8.68
CA ALA A 199 8.25 -5.29 7.93
C ALA A 199 9.66 -4.80 8.28
N ILE A 200 10.04 -4.80 9.57
CA ILE A 200 11.39 -4.46 10.00
C ILE A 200 12.43 -5.41 9.41
N VAL A 201 12.18 -6.72 9.44
CA VAL A 201 13.10 -7.72 8.86
C VAL A 201 13.27 -7.49 7.36
N ILE A 202 12.20 -7.20 6.62
CA ILE A 202 12.26 -6.91 5.18
C ILE A 202 13.06 -5.63 4.93
N ILE A 203 12.85 -4.57 5.71
CA ILE A 203 13.60 -3.31 5.60
C ILE A 203 15.09 -3.55 5.84
N MET A 204 15.43 -4.33 6.87
CA MET A 204 16.82 -4.69 7.17
C MET A 204 17.45 -5.54 6.07
N LEU A 205 16.70 -6.46 5.47
CA LEU A 205 17.14 -7.28 4.35
C LEU A 205 17.43 -6.41 3.11
N ILE A 206 16.52 -5.48 2.79
CA ILE A 206 16.73 -4.52 1.70
C ILE A 206 17.98 -3.69 1.98
N ALA A 207 18.15 -3.21 3.23
CA ALA A 207 19.33 -2.44 3.60
C ALA A 207 20.62 -3.23 3.37
N ALA A 208 20.67 -4.49 3.80
CA ALA A 208 21.81 -5.39 3.61
C ALA A 208 22.18 -5.61 2.13
N ILE A 209 21.19 -5.69 1.24
CA ILE A 209 21.41 -5.89 -0.21
C ILE A 209 21.95 -4.61 -0.87
N VAL A 210 21.52 -3.44 -0.39
CA VAL A 210 21.85 -2.15 -0.99
C VAL A 210 23.23 -1.66 -0.56
N THR A 211 23.57 -1.87 0.71
CA THR A 211 24.87 -1.50 1.28
C THR A 211 25.97 -2.42 0.74
N PRO A 212 27.10 -1.89 0.23
CA PRO A 212 28.21 -2.72 -0.27
C PRO A 212 28.87 -3.54 0.84
N THR A 213 28.86 -3.00 2.06
CA THR A 213 29.34 -3.67 3.28
C THR A 213 28.15 -3.84 4.22
N PRO A 214 27.88 -5.06 4.72
CA PRO A 214 26.85 -5.29 5.73
C PRO A 214 27.38 -4.88 7.10
N ASP A 215 27.71 -3.61 7.28
CA ASP A 215 28.07 -3.03 8.57
C ASP A 215 26.82 -2.42 9.25
N PRO A 216 26.65 -2.58 10.58
CA PRO A 216 25.45 -2.13 11.26
C PRO A 216 25.15 -0.63 11.09
N PHE A 217 26.18 0.20 10.95
CA PHE A 217 26.01 1.65 10.81
C PHE A 217 25.37 2.01 9.46
N ASN A 218 25.95 1.58 8.35
CA ASN A 218 25.42 1.86 7.01
C ASN A 218 24.06 1.20 6.80
N MET A 219 23.83 0.01 7.39
CA MET A 219 22.52 -0.63 7.37
C MET A 219 21.47 0.20 8.10
N MET A 220 21.77 0.71 9.30
CA MET A 220 20.85 1.54 10.08
C MET A 220 20.60 2.90 9.44
N LEU A 221 21.60 3.46 8.74
CA LEU A 221 21.45 4.71 8.00
C LEU A 221 20.34 4.63 6.93
N LEU A 222 20.21 3.48 6.27
CA LEU A 222 19.15 3.22 5.28
C LEU A 222 17.87 2.72 5.95
N ALA A 223 17.98 1.72 6.84
CA ALA A 223 16.84 1.06 7.45
C ALA A 223 16.04 1.99 8.39
N GLY A 224 16.72 2.86 9.15
CA GLY A 224 16.09 3.76 10.11
C GLY A 224 15.02 4.65 9.48
N PRO A 225 15.37 5.47 8.47
CA PRO A 225 14.38 6.28 7.74
C PRO A 225 13.27 5.44 7.09
N MET A 226 13.58 4.27 6.54
CA MET A 226 12.57 3.38 5.96
C MET A 226 11.57 2.85 7.00
N MET A 227 12.03 2.55 8.23
CA MET A 227 11.14 2.18 9.34
C MET A 227 10.21 3.33 9.71
N VAL A 228 10.73 4.57 9.77
CA VAL A 228 9.90 5.76 10.03
C VAL A 228 8.81 5.90 8.95
N LEU A 229 9.15 5.73 7.68
CA LEU A 229 8.18 5.75 6.59
C LEU A 229 7.12 4.64 6.75
N TYR A 230 7.51 3.44 7.17
CA TYR A 230 6.56 2.35 7.42
C TYR A 230 5.56 2.71 8.52
N PHE A 231 6.03 3.23 9.66
CA PHE A 231 5.13 3.66 10.74
C PHE A 231 4.24 4.85 10.35
N LEU A 232 4.78 5.80 9.57
CA LEU A 232 4.00 6.88 8.98
C LEU A 232 2.88 6.34 8.08
N SER A 233 3.21 5.34 7.27
CA SER A 233 2.25 4.64 6.39
C SER A 233 1.14 3.98 7.21
N LEU A 234 1.49 3.36 8.33
CA LEU A 234 0.52 2.72 9.21
C LEU A 234 -0.50 3.74 9.74
N GLY A 235 -0.05 4.92 10.17
CA GLY A 235 -0.94 6.01 10.60
C GLY A 235 -1.85 6.52 9.47
N LEU A 236 -1.33 6.61 8.25
CA LEU A 236 -2.12 6.96 7.05
C LEU A 236 -3.24 5.93 6.80
N VAL A 237 -2.94 4.64 6.90
CA VAL A 237 -3.93 3.56 6.75
C VAL A 237 -5.02 3.66 7.81
N GLU A 238 -4.64 3.90 9.07
CA GLU A 238 -5.59 4.04 10.17
C GLU A 238 -6.52 5.25 9.97
N MET A 239 -6.00 6.38 9.48
CA MET A 239 -6.81 7.56 9.16
C MET A 239 -7.89 7.24 8.12
N VAL A 240 -7.53 6.49 7.07
CA VAL A 240 -8.46 6.08 6.00
C VAL A 240 -9.55 5.15 6.55
N GLU A 241 -9.18 4.18 7.38
CA GLU A 241 -10.14 3.29 8.03
C GLU A 241 -11.10 4.03 8.96
N ARG A 242 -10.60 4.94 9.80
CA ARG A 242 -11.40 5.75 10.71
C ARG A 242 -12.36 6.68 9.95
N ALA A 243 -11.92 7.28 8.85
CA ALA A 243 -12.78 8.13 8.01
C ALA A 243 -13.95 7.32 7.40
N ARG A 244 -13.71 6.07 7.01
CA ARG A 244 -14.75 5.17 6.49
C ARG A 244 -15.71 4.67 7.56
N SER A 245 -15.20 4.27 8.73
CA SER A 245 -16.05 3.76 9.80
C SER A 245 -17.04 4.82 10.30
N LYS A 246 -16.64 6.10 10.32
CA LYS A 246 -17.54 7.24 10.56
C LYS A 246 -18.66 7.35 9.52
N ARG A 247 -18.34 7.24 8.22
CA ARG A 247 -19.33 7.31 7.13
C ARG A 247 -20.36 6.18 7.20
N ARG A 248 -19.91 4.94 7.41
CA ARG A 248 -20.82 3.79 7.59
C ARG A 248 -21.70 3.98 8.82
N ARG A 249 -21.16 4.49 9.93
CA ARG A 249 -21.94 4.74 11.15
C ARG A 249 -22.98 5.84 10.97
N SER A 250 -22.67 6.91 10.22
CA SER A 250 -23.66 7.94 9.88
C SER A 250 -24.73 7.41 8.95
N GLU A 251 -24.39 6.60 7.94
CA GLU A 251 -25.38 5.97 7.05
C GLU A 251 -26.32 5.03 7.81
N VAL A 252 -25.78 4.19 8.69
CA VAL A 252 -26.59 3.31 9.56
C VAL A 252 -27.46 4.12 10.52
N SER A 253 -26.95 5.21 11.11
CA SER A 253 -27.75 6.09 11.98
C SER A 253 -28.88 6.79 11.23
N VAL A 254 -28.64 7.21 9.98
CA VAL A 254 -29.67 7.84 9.13
C VAL A 254 -30.72 6.80 8.70
N MET A 255 -30.31 5.57 8.35
CA MET A 255 -31.23 4.49 8.00
C MET A 255 -32.02 3.94 9.20
N ALA A 256 -31.48 4.03 10.42
CA ALA A 256 -32.18 3.65 11.65
C ALA A 256 -33.18 4.72 12.13
N SER A 257 -33.06 5.96 11.64
CA SER A 257 -33.89 7.10 12.07
C SER A 257 -35.39 6.95 11.77
N PRO A 258 -35.85 6.37 10.64
CA PRO A 258 -37.27 6.16 10.37
C PRO A 258 -37.91 5.11 11.28
N LEU A 259 -37.15 4.08 11.68
CA LEU A 259 -37.62 2.99 12.57
C LEU A 259 -37.71 3.43 14.04
N GLN A 260 -37.03 4.51 14.42
CA GLN A 260 -37.01 5.05 15.78
C GLN A 260 -37.98 6.23 15.97
N SER A 261 -38.70 6.63 14.92
CA SER A 261 -39.72 7.69 15.02
C SER A 261 -40.86 7.22 15.92
N PRO A 262 -41.29 8.01 16.93
CA PRO A 262 -42.44 7.69 17.78
C PRO A 262 -43.70 7.37 16.98
N ALA A 263 -43.87 8.02 15.82
CA ALA A 263 -44.99 7.80 14.91
C ALA A 263 -44.93 6.43 14.20
N ALA A 264 -43.73 5.93 13.87
CA ALA A 264 -43.56 4.61 13.23
C ALA A 264 -43.73 3.47 14.24
N LEU A 265 -43.23 3.65 15.47
CA LEU A 265 -43.48 2.73 16.59
C LEU A 265 -44.95 2.72 17.02
N GLN A 266 -45.64 3.86 16.93
CA GLN A 266 -47.08 3.95 17.15
C GLN A 266 -47.84 3.26 16.02
N ALA A 267 -47.54 3.53 14.75
CA ALA A 267 -48.19 2.87 13.61
C ALA A 267 -48.03 1.33 13.66
N ALA A 268 -46.82 0.83 13.96
CA ALA A 268 -46.57 -0.60 14.13
C ALA A 268 -47.29 -1.20 15.35
N ARG A 269 -47.46 -0.43 16.44
CA ARG A 269 -48.29 -0.84 17.59
C ARG A 269 -49.77 -0.88 17.22
N THR A 270 -50.27 0.13 16.49
CA THR A 270 -51.66 0.18 16.05
C THR A 270 -51.99 -0.94 15.07
N GLU A 271 -51.08 -1.28 14.16
CA GLU A 271 -51.23 -2.44 13.26
C GLU A 271 -51.22 -3.76 14.05
N ALA A 272 -50.31 -3.94 15.01
CA ALA A 272 -50.27 -5.14 15.86
C ALA A 272 -51.50 -5.28 16.79
N GLU A 273 -52.08 -4.16 17.20
CA GLU A 273 -53.31 -4.11 18.03
C GLU A 273 -54.59 -4.31 17.17
N THR A 274 -54.52 -4.01 15.86
CA THR A 274 -55.61 -4.27 14.90
C THR A 274 -55.61 -5.72 14.40
N ASP A 275 -54.45 -6.37 14.35
CA ASP A 275 -54.27 -7.76 13.87
C ASP A 275 -54.47 -8.81 14.99
N GLN A 276 -54.64 -8.38 16.25
CA GLN A 276 -55.15 -9.24 17.33
C GLN A 276 -56.67 -9.45 17.17
N HIS A 277 -57.03 -10.27 16.19
CA HIS A 277 -58.17 -11.18 16.14
C HIS A 277 -59.52 -10.69 16.72
N PRO A 278 -60.39 -10.04 15.92
CA PRO A 278 -61.83 -10.05 16.16
C PRO A 278 -62.44 -11.47 16.04
N ASP A 279 -61.76 -12.40 15.34
CA ASP A 279 -62.26 -13.75 15.11
C ASP A 279 -62.06 -14.72 16.29
N LEU A 280 -61.06 -14.51 17.17
CA LEU A 280 -60.84 -15.42 18.32
C LEU A 280 -61.89 -15.23 19.41
N GLU A 281 -62.34 -14.00 19.69
CA GLU A 281 -63.47 -13.80 20.61
C GLU A 281 -64.76 -14.38 20.04
N ALA A 282 -64.99 -14.23 18.72
CA ALA A 282 -66.16 -14.80 18.06
C ALA A 282 -66.13 -16.33 18.05
N GLU A 283 -64.96 -16.94 17.87
CA GLU A 283 -64.77 -18.39 17.91
C GLU A 283 -64.86 -18.93 19.34
N HIS A 284 -64.36 -18.22 20.36
CA HIS A 284 -64.50 -18.61 21.75
C HIS A 284 -65.95 -18.57 22.22
N VAL A 285 -66.70 -17.51 21.87
CA VAL A 285 -68.13 -17.41 22.15
C VAL A 285 -68.93 -18.48 21.39
N ARG A 286 -68.52 -18.83 20.17
CA ARG A 286 -69.13 -19.92 19.40
C ARG A 286 -68.87 -21.29 20.03
N LEU A 287 -67.65 -21.52 20.53
CA LEU A 287 -67.28 -22.76 21.21
C LEU A 287 -67.96 -22.90 22.58
N GLU A 288 -68.10 -21.81 23.34
CA GLU A 288 -68.87 -21.84 24.60
C GLU A 288 -70.35 -22.16 24.38
N ARG A 289 -70.97 -21.59 23.34
CA ARG A 289 -72.36 -21.93 22.98
C ARG A 289 -72.50 -23.39 22.57
N LEU A 290 -71.57 -23.91 21.78
CA LEU A 290 -71.54 -25.32 21.38
C LEU A 290 -71.37 -26.24 22.60
N TYR A 291 -70.49 -25.89 23.55
CA TYR A 291 -70.26 -26.65 24.78
C TYR A 291 -71.48 -26.67 25.71
N ALA A 292 -72.20 -25.55 25.79
CA ALA A 292 -73.44 -25.43 26.55
C ALA A 292 -74.60 -26.24 25.93
N GLU A 293 -74.66 -26.34 24.59
CA GLU A 293 -75.67 -27.14 23.88
C GLU A 293 -75.38 -28.64 23.88
N THR A 294 -74.10 -29.07 23.83
CA THR A 294 -73.73 -30.50 23.84
C THR A 294 -73.49 -31.09 25.23
N GLY A 295 -73.70 -30.33 26.31
CA GLY A 295 -73.60 -30.84 27.68
C GLY A 295 -72.20 -31.34 28.06
N GLY A 296 -71.16 -30.74 27.48
CA GLY A 296 -69.76 -30.98 27.86
C GLY A 296 -68.99 -32.05 27.07
N MET A 297 -69.50 -32.55 25.95
CA MET A 297 -68.72 -33.35 25.01
C MET A 297 -68.26 -32.51 23.81
N LEU A 298 -66.94 -32.35 23.67
CA LEU A 298 -66.31 -31.86 22.44
C LEU A 298 -66.45 -32.95 21.35
N PRO A 299 -66.73 -32.59 20.08
CA PRO A 299 -66.75 -33.56 19.00
C PRO A 299 -65.33 -34.09 18.78
N VAL A 300 -65.14 -35.40 18.90
CA VAL A 300 -63.90 -36.07 18.53
C VAL A 300 -63.84 -36.13 17.00
N GLU A 301 -62.84 -35.49 16.43
CA GLU A 301 -62.50 -35.57 15.00
C GLU A 301 -62.16 -37.03 14.63
N PRO A 302 -62.57 -37.55 13.45
CA PRO A 302 -62.26 -38.92 13.08
C PRO A 302 -60.79 -39.05 12.68
N GLN A 303 -60.08 -39.99 13.32
CA GLN A 303 -58.78 -40.47 12.87
C GLN A 303 -58.97 -41.31 11.60
N ASP A 304 -58.40 -40.83 10.49
CA ASP A 304 -58.27 -41.59 9.25
C ASP A 304 -57.02 -42.49 9.34
N ASP A 305 -57.24 -43.80 9.31
CA ASP A 305 -56.22 -44.84 9.29
C ASP A 305 -56.26 -45.54 7.93
N ALA A 306 -55.23 -45.35 7.11
CA ALA A 306 -55.04 -46.07 5.86
C ALA A 306 -53.54 -46.17 5.49
N GLY A 307 -52.91 -47.27 5.94
CA GLY A 307 -52.25 -48.26 5.08
C GLY A 307 -50.99 -47.90 4.26
N GLU A 308 -49.85 -48.44 4.71
CA GLU A 308 -48.75 -49.12 3.97
C GLU A 308 -48.46 -48.74 2.51
N THR A 309 -47.23 -48.38 2.12
CA THR A 309 -46.09 -49.28 1.76
C THR A 309 -44.94 -48.36 1.29
N GLY A 310 -43.68 -48.47 1.74
CA GLY A 310 -42.70 -49.47 1.32
C GLY A 310 -41.69 -48.87 0.31
N GLY A 311 -40.37 -48.88 0.61
CA GLY A 311 -39.33 -48.66 -0.42
C GLY A 311 -38.04 -48.01 0.05
N GLU A 312 -36.99 -48.82 0.16
CA GLU A 312 -35.57 -48.52 0.40
C GLU A 312 -34.92 -47.48 -0.55
N GLN A 313 -33.98 -46.71 0.02
CA GLN A 313 -32.60 -46.32 -0.40
C GLN A 313 -32.14 -46.43 -1.88
N PRO A 314 -31.10 -45.67 -2.31
CA PRO A 314 -29.98 -45.14 -1.51
C PRO A 314 -29.73 -43.62 -1.54
#